data_AF-C6KTJ0-F1
#
_entry.id   AF-C6KTJ0-F1
#
_cell.length_a   1.000
_cell.length_b   1.000
_cell.length_c   1.000
_cell.angle_alpha   90.00
_cell.angle_beta   90.00
_cell.angle_gamma   90.00
#
_symmetry.space_group_name_H-M   'P 1'
#
loop_
_entity.id
_entity.type
_entity.pdbx_description
1 polymer ?
#
loop_
_entity_poly.entity_id
_entity_poly.type
_entity_poly.pdbx_seq_one_letter_code
_entity_poly.pdbx_strand_id
1 'polypeptide(L)'
;MISLIREQYDQIMRQGAVLVDDTDSGDALSAIFLLEHAVQDGRVTSSGKPHVISQRLQFATIDKTGQTINAGIAPHLNLRPATAEEVASVSDLLHEDWLTTDLEKTAVRFATVDLAQRHVAEVKARRLPEIEKVEQEVRARLKKEINYWDSRAFSLKEEERAGKKTRVNWQNAQRRAEELAERQKRRMDQLERERFISSQPPRVRGGMVVIPRGLLDARRATTPPGVPSHFAEDPAARRAIELAAMEAVMAAERALGNEPTDVSTQKIGYDIASYDPRAGHLRFIEVKGRIDGADTVMLTRQEIITSLHEPGKYILAIVQISDGYANQPRYVRGALSDHEPAFEHTAIQFNLKRLLERAEVPA
;
A
#
# COMPACT_ATOMS: atom_id res chain seq x y z
N MET A 1 17.04 9.07 -6.30
CA MET A 1 16.99 8.11 -7.43
C MET A 1 15.57 7.98 -8.01
N ILE A 2 14.53 7.69 -7.21
CA ILE A 2 13.11 7.65 -7.66
C ILE A 2 12.63 8.96 -8.32
N SER A 3 12.99 10.13 -7.76
CA SER A 3 12.59 11.43 -8.34
C SER A 3 13.21 11.70 -9.72
N LEU A 4 14.43 11.21 -9.97
CA LEU A 4 15.16 11.47 -11.22
C LEU A 4 14.61 10.61 -12.35
N ILE A 5 14.33 9.32 -12.06
CA ILE A 5 13.67 8.40 -12.99
C ILE A 5 12.24 8.91 -13.30
N ARG A 6 11.49 9.36 -12.28
CA ARG A 6 10.13 9.89 -12.49
C ARG A 6 10.11 11.15 -13.37
N GLU A 7 11.03 12.09 -13.17
CA GLU A 7 11.13 13.30 -14.00
C GLU A 7 11.58 12.98 -15.44
N GLN A 8 12.45 11.98 -15.61
CA GLN A 8 12.98 11.60 -16.91
C GLN A 8 12.00 10.80 -17.79
N TYR A 9 11.04 10.08 -17.18
CA TYR A 9 10.10 9.21 -17.89
C TYR A 9 8.62 9.67 -17.79
N ASP A 10 8.31 10.85 -17.26
CA ASP A 10 6.92 11.36 -17.06
C ASP A 10 6.11 11.40 -18.37
N GLN A 11 6.74 11.73 -19.51
CA GLN A 11 6.08 11.72 -20.83
C GLN A 11 5.82 10.30 -21.37
N ILE A 12 6.70 9.34 -21.07
CA ILE A 12 6.56 7.95 -21.52
C ILE A 12 5.50 7.23 -20.68
N MET A 13 5.40 7.51 -19.38
CA MET A 13 4.34 6.94 -18.54
C MET A 13 2.92 7.42 -18.92
N ARG A 14 2.80 8.56 -19.60
CA ARG A 14 1.52 9.05 -20.15
C ARG A 14 1.13 8.38 -21.46
N GLN A 15 2.08 7.80 -22.19
CA GLN A 15 1.79 6.96 -23.35
C GLN A 15 1.34 5.61 -22.80
N GLY A 16 0.03 5.42 -22.66
CA GLY A 16 -0.53 4.25 -21.99
C GLY A 16 0.02 2.92 -22.50
N ALA A 17 0.09 1.93 -21.62
CA ALA A 17 0.56 0.58 -21.95
C ALA A 17 -0.60 -0.41 -22.07
N VAL A 18 -0.43 -1.46 -22.86
CA VAL A 18 -1.36 -2.61 -22.89
C VAL A 18 -0.66 -3.80 -22.25
N LEU A 19 -1.22 -4.30 -21.15
CA LEU A 19 -0.66 -5.39 -20.37
C LEU A 19 -1.65 -6.55 -20.26
N VAL A 20 -1.15 -7.72 -19.89
CA VAL A 20 -1.93 -8.93 -19.67
C VAL A 20 -1.80 -9.36 -18.22
N ASP A 21 -2.93 -9.70 -17.59
CA ASP A 21 -2.98 -10.43 -16.34
C ASP A 21 -3.21 -11.91 -16.65
N ASP A 22 -2.17 -12.75 -16.50
CA ASP A 22 -2.27 -14.19 -16.78
C ASP A 22 -3.07 -14.95 -15.71
N THR A 23 -3.39 -14.31 -14.58
CA THR A 23 -4.10 -14.92 -13.46
C THR A 23 -5.58 -14.60 -13.44
N ASP A 24 -5.99 -13.55 -14.16
CA ASP A 24 -7.38 -13.10 -14.26
C ASP A 24 -8.14 -13.89 -15.33
N SER A 25 -9.11 -14.70 -14.90
CA SER A 25 -10.00 -15.46 -15.77
C SER A 25 -11.20 -14.66 -16.29
N GLY A 26 -11.27 -13.36 -15.99
CA GLY A 26 -12.31 -12.46 -16.49
C GLY A 26 -12.32 -12.32 -18.01
N ASP A 27 -13.40 -11.74 -18.52
CA ASP A 27 -13.66 -11.55 -19.95
C ASP A 27 -13.69 -10.07 -20.39
N ALA A 28 -13.48 -9.14 -19.45
CA ALA A 28 -13.59 -7.71 -19.70
C ALA A 28 -12.26 -6.98 -19.52
N LEU A 29 -11.96 -6.03 -20.42
CA LEU A 29 -10.84 -5.11 -20.25
C LEU A 29 -11.04 -4.20 -19.03
N SER A 30 -9.94 -3.79 -18.42
CA SER A 30 -9.94 -2.74 -17.40
C SER A 30 -8.81 -1.75 -17.60
N ALA A 31 -8.99 -0.50 -17.17
CA ALA A 31 -7.96 0.53 -17.20
C ALA A 31 -7.41 0.76 -15.78
N ILE A 32 -6.10 0.65 -15.59
CA ILE A 32 -5.42 0.94 -14.32
C ILE A 32 -4.68 2.26 -14.42
N PHE A 33 -4.91 3.16 -13.46
CA PHE A 33 -4.22 4.44 -13.34
C PHE A 33 -3.25 4.44 -12.18
N LEU A 34 -2.01 4.87 -12.44
CA LEU A 34 -1.01 5.19 -11.42
C LEU A 34 -1.24 6.62 -10.93
N LEU A 35 -1.63 6.75 -9.67
CA LEU A 35 -1.96 8.01 -9.02
C LEU A 35 -0.90 8.32 -7.97
N GLU A 36 -0.37 9.52 -8.01
CA GLU A 36 0.49 10.04 -6.98
C GLU A 36 -0.29 10.96 -6.06
N HIS A 37 -0.25 10.68 -4.77
CA HIS A 37 -0.86 11.51 -3.75
C HIS A 37 0.17 11.98 -2.73
N ALA A 38 0.18 13.29 -2.44
CA ALA A 38 1.10 13.91 -1.52
C ALA A 38 0.35 14.63 -0.39
N VAL A 39 0.89 14.51 0.82
CA VAL A 39 0.43 15.23 2.01
C VAL A 39 1.53 16.20 2.41
N GLN A 40 1.15 17.44 2.67
CA GLN A 40 2.06 18.52 3.03
C GLN A 40 1.69 19.10 4.40
N ASP A 41 2.66 19.74 5.06
CA ASP A 41 2.40 20.59 6.21
C ASP A 41 2.41 22.09 5.83
N GLY A 42 2.20 22.98 6.79
CA GLY A 42 2.20 24.43 6.59
C GLY A 42 3.59 25.05 6.40
N ARG A 43 4.66 24.25 6.33
CA ARG A 43 6.01 24.76 6.08
C ARG A 43 6.28 24.83 4.58
N VAL A 44 7.27 25.66 4.25
CA VAL A 44 7.83 25.78 2.91
C VAL A 44 9.28 25.33 2.94
N THR A 45 9.70 24.68 1.87
CA THR A 45 11.10 24.35 1.63
C THR A 45 11.94 25.62 1.39
N SER A 46 13.26 25.51 1.43
CA SER A 46 14.17 26.61 1.07
C SER A 46 13.94 27.17 -0.34
N SER A 47 13.37 26.35 -1.23
CA SER A 47 12.99 26.73 -2.59
C SER A 47 11.60 27.40 -2.71
N GLY A 48 10.91 27.65 -1.59
CA GLY A 48 9.55 28.20 -1.57
C GLY A 48 8.44 27.21 -1.93
N LYS A 49 8.78 25.96 -2.28
CA LYS A 49 7.80 24.89 -2.55
C LYS A 49 7.16 24.37 -1.26
N PRO A 50 5.91 23.86 -1.31
CA PRO A 50 5.27 23.24 -0.15
C PRO A 50 6.11 22.08 0.40
N HIS A 51 6.17 21.96 1.73
CA HIS A 51 6.92 20.90 2.39
C HIS A 51 6.08 19.60 2.44
N VAL A 52 6.39 18.68 1.54
CA VAL A 52 5.75 17.36 1.46
C VAL A 52 6.26 16.47 2.59
N ILE A 53 5.36 15.98 3.43
CA ILE A 53 5.66 15.14 4.60
C ILE A 53 5.35 13.66 4.39
N SER A 54 4.58 13.33 3.36
CA SER A 54 4.28 11.97 2.93
C SER A 54 3.90 11.96 1.46
N GLN A 55 4.28 10.91 0.76
CA GLN A 55 3.99 10.72 -0.66
C GLN A 55 3.72 9.24 -0.91
N ARG A 56 2.66 8.94 -1.66
CA ARG A 56 2.25 7.58 -1.99
C ARG A 56 1.94 7.47 -3.47
N LEU A 57 2.30 6.31 -4.00
CA LEU A 57 1.76 5.81 -5.25
C LEU A 57 0.55 4.93 -4.91
N GLN A 58 -0.51 5.11 -5.66
CA GLN A 58 -1.77 4.42 -5.50
C GLN A 58 -2.28 4.03 -6.89
N PHE A 59 -3.11 3.00 -6.93
CA PHE A 59 -3.61 2.46 -8.18
C PHE A 59 -5.13 2.40 -8.14
N ALA A 60 -5.77 2.82 -9.23
CA ALA A 60 -7.21 2.71 -9.39
C ALA A 60 -7.51 1.95 -10.67
N THR A 61 -8.39 0.95 -10.59
CA THR A 61 -8.91 0.23 -11.76
C THR A 61 -10.27 0.81 -12.12
N ILE A 62 -10.51 1.04 -13.41
CA ILE A 62 -11.79 1.48 -13.97
C ILE A 62 -12.23 0.44 -15.00
N ASP A 63 -13.47 -0.03 -14.89
CA ASP A 63 -14.07 -0.93 -15.87
C ASP A 63 -14.90 -0.17 -16.94
N LYS A 64 -15.44 -0.92 -17.90
CA LYS A 64 -16.30 -0.38 -18.97
C LYS A 64 -17.58 0.30 -18.45
N THR A 65 -18.05 -0.05 -17.25
CA THR A 65 -19.22 0.59 -16.63
C THR A 65 -18.89 1.92 -15.95
N GLY A 66 -17.59 2.25 -15.86
CA GLY A 66 -17.08 3.41 -15.13
C GLY A 66 -16.95 3.16 -13.63
N GLN A 67 -17.17 1.92 -13.16
CA GLN A 67 -16.92 1.57 -11.77
C GLN A 67 -15.42 1.69 -11.49
N THR A 68 -15.08 2.46 -10.47
CA THR A 68 -13.69 2.68 -10.06
C THR A 68 -13.45 2.03 -8.71
N ILE A 69 -12.40 1.21 -8.62
CA ILE A 69 -11.99 0.55 -7.39
C ILE A 69 -10.50 0.75 -7.13
N ASN A 70 -10.07 0.59 -5.87
CA ASN A 70 -8.66 0.56 -5.54
C ASN A 70 -8.04 -0.74 -6.09
N ALA A 71 -6.95 -0.62 -6.84
CA ALA A 71 -6.28 -1.75 -7.48
C ALA A 71 -5.19 -2.38 -6.61
N GLY A 72 -5.09 -1.99 -5.35
CA GLY A 72 -4.10 -2.50 -4.40
C GLY A 72 -2.78 -1.75 -4.41
N ILE A 73 -1.75 -2.38 -3.84
CA ILE A 73 -0.47 -1.72 -3.56
C ILE A 73 0.41 -1.62 -4.81
N ALA A 74 0.45 -2.70 -5.62
CA ALA A 74 1.31 -2.77 -6.79
C ALA A 74 0.77 -3.78 -7.81
N PRO A 75 -0.39 -3.50 -8.45
CA PRO A 75 -1.02 -4.41 -9.40
C PRO A 75 -0.11 -4.72 -10.59
N HIS A 76 0.69 -3.74 -11.03
CA HIS A 76 1.63 -3.86 -12.14
C HIS A 76 2.67 -4.98 -11.97
N LEU A 77 2.92 -5.46 -10.75
CA LEU A 77 3.84 -6.59 -10.52
C LEU A 77 3.30 -7.93 -11.02
N ASN A 78 1.98 -8.04 -11.18
CA ASN A 78 1.32 -9.24 -11.67
C ASN A 78 1.03 -9.16 -13.18
N LEU A 79 1.47 -8.10 -13.85
CA LEU A 79 1.13 -7.82 -15.25
C LEU A 79 2.35 -7.94 -16.14
N ARG A 80 2.18 -8.57 -17.31
CA ARG A 80 3.22 -8.63 -18.34
C ARG A 80 2.85 -7.78 -19.55
N PRO A 81 3.82 -7.32 -20.35
CA PRO A 81 3.52 -6.71 -21.64
C PRO A 81 2.69 -7.64 -22.53
N ALA A 82 1.66 -7.10 -23.18
CA ALA A 82 0.91 -7.84 -24.19
C ALA A 82 1.76 -8.05 -25.45
N THR A 83 1.66 -9.22 -26.08
CA THR A 83 2.31 -9.43 -27.39
C THR A 83 1.54 -8.70 -28.49
N ALA A 84 2.19 -8.44 -29.63
CA ALA A 84 1.53 -7.81 -30.77
C ALA A 84 0.30 -8.60 -31.27
N GLU A 85 0.38 -9.93 -31.22
CA GLU A 85 -0.74 -10.82 -31.58
C GLU A 85 -1.91 -10.70 -30.59
N GLU A 86 -1.61 -10.66 -29.29
CA GLU A 86 -2.64 -10.47 -28.25
C GLU A 86 -3.33 -9.12 -28.40
N VAL A 87 -2.57 -8.03 -28.59
CA VAL A 87 -3.11 -6.69 -28.86
C VAL A 87 -3.99 -6.69 -30.11
N ALA A 88 -3.55 -7.34 -31.20
CA ALA A 88 -4.33 -7.42 -32.42
C ALA A 88 -5.66 -8.17 -32.22
N SER A 89 -5.67 -9.23 -31.40
CA SER A 89 -6.86 -10.06 -31.15
C SER A 89 -7.99 -9.34 -30.40
N VAL A 90 -7.67 -8.29 -29.64
CA VAL A 90 -8.62 -7.48 -28.87
C VAL A 90 -8.68 -6.02 -29.36
N SER A 91 -8.17 -5.75 -30.57
CA SER A 91 -8.09 -4.40 -31.13
C SER A 91 -9.46 -3.70 -31.17
N ASP A 92 -10.52 -4.43 -31.47
CA ASP A 92 -11.90 -3.92 -31.45
C ASP A 92 -12.31 -3.39 -30.08
N LEU A 93 -11.89 -4.05 -29.00
CA LEU A 93 -12.18 -3.62 -27.62
C LEU A 93 -11.29 -2.45 -27.18
N LEU A 94 -10.04 -2.39 -27.66
CA LEU A 94 -9.11 -1.30 -27.35
C LEU A 94 -9.51 0.04 -27.99
N HIS A 95 -10.32 0.02 -29.05
CA HIS A 95 -10.82 1.21 -29.74
C HIS A 95 -12.22 1.66 -29.25
N GLU A 96 -12.77 1.05 -28.21
CA GLU A 96 -14.05 1.48 -27.65
C GLU A 96 -13.96 2.87 -26.99
N ASP A 97 -15.02 3.67 -27.14
CA ASP A 97 -15.07 5.08 -26.71
C ASP A 97 -14.84 5.30 -25.20
N TRP A 98 -15.14 4.29 -24.38
CA TRP A 98 -14.98 4.40 -22.92
C TRP A 98 -13.50 4.46 -22.51
N LEU A 99 -12.59 3.91 -23.32
CA LEU A 99 -11.14 3.98 -23.08
C LEU A 99 -10.54 5.33 -23.45
N THR A 100 -11.22 6.09 -24.32
CA THR A 100 -10.72 7.36 -24.86
C THR A 100 -11.33 8.58 -24.17
N THR A 101 -12.38 8.40 -23.37
CA THR A 101 -13.17 9.51 -22.80
C THR A 101 -13.06 9.59 -21.28
N ASP A 102 -12.48 10.67 -20.75
CA ASP A 102 -12.58 11.15 -19.35
C ASP A 102 -12.20 10.18 -18.21
N LEU A 103 -11.52 9.07 -18.51
CA LEU A 103 -11.05 8.11 -17.48
C LEU A 103 -10.11 8.74 -16.45
N GLU A 104 -9.19 9.60 -16.87
CA GLU A 104 -8.28 10.30 -15.95
C GLU A 104 -9.04 11.14 -14.92
N LYS A 105 -10.09 11.86 -15.35
CA LYS A 105 -10.93 12.66 -14.45
C LYS A 105 -11.65 11.77 -13.43
N THR A 106 -12.14 10.63 -13.89
CA THR A 106 -12.79 9.63 -13.02
C THR A 106 -11.80 9.08 -11.99
N ALA A 107 -10.57 8.73 -12.40
CA ALA A 107 -9.52 8.26 -11.50
C ALA A 107 -9.14 9.32 -10.45
N VAL A 108 -8.97 10.58 -10.85
CA VAL A 108 -8.64 11.70 -9.94
C VAL A 108 -9.77 11.96 -8.95
N ARG A 109 -11.04 11.90 -9.40
CA ARG A 109 -12.21 12.07 -8.53
C ARG A 109 -12.25 10.97 -7.46
N PHE A 110 -12.10 9.72 -7.86
CA PHE A 110 -12.03 8.58 -6.93
C PHE A 110 -10.89 8.75 -5.92
N ALA A 111 -9.69 9.08 -6.39
CA ALA A 111 -8.54 9.27 -5.51
C ALA A 111 -8.71 10.45 -4.54
N THR A 112 -9.42 11.50 -4.94
CA THR A 112 -9.67 12.66 -4.07
C THR A 112 -10.62 12.30 -2.93
N VAL A 113 -11.66 11.52 -3.22
CA VAL A 113 -12.69 11.16 -2.22
C VAL A 113 -12.19 10.07 -1.28
N ASP A 114 -11.70 8.95 -1.82
CA ASP A 114 -11.43 7.77 -1.00
C ASP A 114 -9.97 7.69 -0.56
N LEU A 115 -9.05 7.86 -1.51
CA LEU A 115 -7.64 7.56 -1.30
C LEU A 115 -6.92 8.68 -0.51
N ALA A 116 -7.24 9.93 -0.82
CA ALA A 116 -6.60 11.09 -0.19
C ALA A 116 -7.02 11.27 1.27
N GLN A 117 -8.29 11.02 1.60
CA GLN A 117 -8.79 11.15 2.97
C GLN A 117 -8.12 10.16 3.91
N ARG A 118 -8.03 8.88 3.51
CA ARG A 118 -7.35 7.83 4.30
C ARG A 118 -5.87 8.17 4.51
N HIS A 119 -5.17 8.56 3.45
CA HIS A 119 -3.75 8.93 3.54
C HIS A 119 -3.52 10.11 4.48
N VAL A 120 -4.34 11.17 4.41
CA VAL A 120 -4.22 12.32 5.33
C VAL A 120 -4.51 11.90 6.77
N ALA A 121 -5.54 11.08 7.01
CA ALA A 121 -5.90 10.61 8.34
C ALA A 121 -4.74 9.82 8.98
N GLU A 122 -4.14 8.89 8.23
CA GLU A 122 -2.97 8.12 8.69
C GLU A 122 -1.77 9.02 9.00
N VAL A 123 -1.48 10.01 8.14
CA VAL A 123 -0.38 10.95 8.36
C VAL A 123 -0.64 11.80 9.61
N LYS A 124 -1.88 12.28 9.82
CA LYS A 124 -2.26 13.03 11.02
C LYS A 124 -2.16 12.19 12.28
N ALA A 125 -2.65 10.95 12.26
CA ALA A 125 -2.62 10.04 13.40
C ALA A 125 -1.19 9.78 13.92
N ARG A 126 -0.21 9.75 13.01
CA ARG A 126 1.22 9.64 13.38
C ARG A 126 1.85 10.98 13.76
N ARG A 127 1.63 12.03 12.97
CA ARG A 127 2.37 13.31 13.11
C ARG A 127 1.89 14.19 14.26
N LEU A 128 0.59 14.24 14.53
CA LEU A 128 0.08 15.13 15.58
C LEU A 128 0.61 14.76 16.98
N PRO A 129 0.65 13.48 17.39
CA PRO A 129 1.25 13.09 18.66
C PRO A 129 2.76 13.37 18.73
N GLU A 130 3.50 13.16 17.62
CA GLU A 130 4.93 13.50 17.54
C GLU A 130 5.15 15.00 17.77
N ILE A 131 4.37 15.86 17.10
CA ILE A 131 4.46 17.32 17.23
C ILE A 131 4.10 17.77 18.65
N GLU A 132 3.06 17.19 19.25
CA GLU A 132 2.64 17.50 20.62
C GLU A 132 3.75 17.17 21.63
N LYS A 133 4.34 15.97 21.52
CA LYS A 133 5.46 15.56 22.37
C LYS A 133 6.65 16.51 22.23
N VAL A 134 6.99 16.89 20.99
CA VAL A 134 8.08 17.84 20.73
C VAL A 134 7.77 19.22 21.32
N GLU A 135 6.53 19.70 21.22
CA GLU A 135 6.13 20.98 21.81
C GLU A 135 6.32 20.97 23.32
N GLN A 136 5.80 19.95 24.01
CA GLN A 136 5.86 19.84 25.46
C GLN A 136 7.31 19.86 25.95
N GLU A 137 8.18 19.04 25.36
CA GLU A 137 9.60 18.94 25.75
C GLU A 137 10.38 20.24 25.48
N VAL A 138 10.20 20.85 24.30
CA VAL A 138 10.87 22.10 23.95
C VAL A 138 10.40 23.23 24.86
N ARG A 139 9.09 23.32 25.10
CA ARG A 139 8.51 24.36 25.96
C ARG A 139 8.99 24.20 27.40
N ALA A 140 9.00 22.99 27.94
CA ALA A 140 9.49 22.71 29.29
C ALA A 140 10.96 23.10 29.45
N ARG A 141 11.82 22.68 28.51
CA ARG A 141 13.25 22.98 28.55
C ARG A 141 13.54 24.48 28.43
N LEU A 142 13.00 25.14 27.41
CA LEU A 142 13.27 26.57 27.17
C LEU A 142 12.68 27.44 28.29
N LYS A 143 11.49 27.12 28.79
CA LYS A 143 10.90 27.85 29.94
C LYS A 143 11.79 27.76 31.18
N LYS A 144 12.38 26.60 31.46
CA LYS A 144 13.32 26.43 32.58
C LYS A 144 14.58 27.29 32.38
N GLU A 145 15.15 27.30 31.18
CA GLU A 145 16.34 28.11 30.87
C GLU A 145 16.03 29.63 30.93
N ILE A 146 14.88 30.07 30.40
CA ILE A 146 14.43 31.48 30.46
C ILE A 146 14.28 31.92 31.91
N ASN A 147 13.52 31.17 32.72
CA ASN A 147 13.29 31.50 34.13
C ASN A 147 14.61 31.57 34.93
N TYR A 148 15.58 30.71 34.61
CA TYR A 148 16.91 30.72 35.23
C TYR A 148 17.66 32.03 34.91
N TRP A 149 17.72 32.41 33.63
CA TRP A 149 18.42 33.62 33.20
C TRP A 149 17.72 34.91 33.66
N ASP A 150 16.39 34.93 33.69
CA ASP A 150 15.60 36.05 34.24
C ASP A 150 15.87 36.25 35.74
N SER A 151 15.79 35.16 36.51
CA SER A 151 16.09 35.21 37.95
C SER A 151 17.53 35.66 38.20
N ARG A 152 18.48 35.16 37.40
CA ARG A 152 19.89 35.54 37.49
C ARG A 152 20.12 37.01 37.13
N ALA A 153 19.43 37.53 36.12
CA ALA A 153 19.50 38.94 35.75
C ALA A 153 18.99 39.83 36.89
N PHE A 154 17.88 39.45 37.53
CA PHE A 154 17.34 40.17 38.69
C PHE A 154 18.36 40.20 39.85
N SER A 155 18.92 39.06 40.24
CA SER A 155 19.92 39.01 41.32
C SER A 155 21.18 39.81 41.00
N LEU A 156 21.69 39.76 39.77
CA LEU A 156 22.86 40.54 39.35
C LEU A 156 22.59 42.05 39.40
N LYS A 157 21.38 42.47 39.05
CA LYS A 157 20.95 43.87 39.11
C LYS A 157 20.90 44.39 40.55
N GLU A 158 20.47 43.56 41.50
CA GLU A 158 20.50 43.90 42.93
C GLU A 158 21.94 43.95 43.48
N GLU A 159 22.80 43.01 43.11
CA GLU A 159 24.22 42.97 43.51
C GLU A 159 25.00 44.20 43.00
N GLU A 160 24.77 44.62 41.74
CA GLU A 160 25.38 45.83 41.18
C GLU A 160 24.85 47.10 41.87
N ARG A 161 23.55 47.16 42.18
CA ARG A 161 22.97 48.27 42.95
C ARG A 161 23.57 48.36 44.36
N ALA A 162 23.95 47.23 44.94
CA ALA A 162 24.66 47.13 46.21
C ALA A 162 26.18 47.37 46.09
N GLY A 163 26.70 47.72 44.90
CA GLY A 163 28.10 48.07 44.67
C GLY A 163 29.08 46.89 44.56
N LYS A 164 28.59 45.65 44.39
CA LYS A 164 29.46 44.48 44.21
C LYS A 164 29.94 44.38 42.76
N LYS A 165 31.24 44.09 42.56
CA LYS A 165 31.79 43.81 41.23
C LYS A 165 31.39 42.40 40.77
N THR A 166 30.49 42.32 39.80
CA THR A 166 30.04 41.08 39.16
C THR A 166 30.83 40.78 37.89
N ARG A 167 31.13 39.49 37.64
CA ARG A 167 31.91 39.04 36.46
C ARG A 167 31.08 39.04 35.16
N VAL A 168 29.76 39.04 35.28
CA VAL A 168 28.79 39.10 34.19
C VAL A 168 27.79 40.21 34.53
N ASN A 169 27.64 41.17 33.62
CA ASN A 169 26.68 42.28 33.77
C ASN A 169 25.24 41.75 33.63
N TRP A 170 24.31 42.23 34.47
CA TRP A 170 22.88 41.85 34.42
C TRP A 170 22.26 42.02 33.03
N GLN A 171 22.70 43.01 32.25
CA GLN A 171 22.24 43.28 30.89
C GLN A 171 22.50 42.10 29.94
N ASN A 172 23.61 41.38 30.13
CA ASN A 172 23.94 40.19 29.33
C ASN A 172 23.05 39.00 29.72
N ALA A 173 22.76 38.83 31.02
CA ALA A 173 21.85 37.79 31.49
C ALA A 173 20.42 38.02 31.00
N GLN A 174 19.94 39.28 31.05
CA GLN A 174 18.63 39.66 30.52
C GLN A 174 18.56 39.43 29.00
N ARG A 175 19.56 39.88 28.24
CA ARG A 175 19.63 39.63 26.79
C ARG A 175 19.55 38.14 26.46
N ARG A 176 20.19 37.29 27.28
CA ARG A 176 20.15 35.84 27.10
C ARG A 176 18.74 35.26 27.31
N ALA A 177 18.00 35.75 28.30
CA ALA A 177 16.61 35.35 28.52
C ALA A 177 15.72 35.79 27.34
N GLU A 178 15.88 37.02 26.86
CA GLU A 178 15.16 37.55 25.69
C GLU A 178 15.45 36.74 24.41
N GLU A 179 16.72 36.39 24.15
CA GLU A 179 17.12 35.51 23.03
C GLU A 179 16.44 34.12 23.11
N LEU A 180 16.39 33.54 24.31
CA LEU A 180 15.75 32.24 24.53
C LEU A 180 14.23 32.31 24.37
N ALA A 181 13.60 33.39 24.83
CA ALA A 181 12.17 33.64 24.65
C ALA A 181 11.81 33.80 23.16
N GLU A 182 12.61 34.55 22.41
CA GLU A 182 12.43 34.70 20.97
C GLU A 182 12.67 33.38 20.21
N ARG A 183 13.65 32.57 20.65
CA ARG A 183 13.85 31.21 20.11
C ARG A 183 12.67 30.30 20.42
N GLN A 184 12.12 30.37 21.63
CA GLN A 184 10.92 29.63 22.02
C GLN A 184 9.76 30.00 21.11
N LYS A 185 9.46 31.29 20.97
CA LYS A 185 8.39 31.79 20.10
C LYS A 185 8.53 31.26 18.68
N ARG A 186 9.71 31.45 18.06
CA ARG A 186 10.00 30.96 16.71
C ARG A 186 9.78 29.46 16.56
N ARG A 187 10.16 28.66 17.56
CA ARG A 187 9.96 27.21 17.52
C ARG A 187 8.48 26.82 17.71
N MET A 188 7.73 27.53 18.55
CA MET A 188 6.28 27.30 18.70
C MET A 188 5.54 27.62 17.40
N ASP A 189 5.83 28.77 16.79
CA ASP A 189 5.25 29.16 15.49
C ASP A 189 5.55 28.12 14.40
N GLN A 190 6.76 27.53 14.42
CA GLN A 190 7.12 26.47 13.49
C GLN A 190 6.32 25.18 13.73
N LEU A 191 6.13 24.77 14.99
CA LEU A 191 5.34 23.59 15.33
C LEU A 191 3.87 23.78 15.00
N GLU A 192 3.32 24.99 15.15
CA GLU A 192 1.96 25.32 14.71
C GLU A 192 1.80 25.16 13.19
N ARG A 193 2.80 25.58 12.40
CA ARG A 193 2.80 25.32 10.94
C ARG A 193 2.89 23.83 10.62
N GLU A 194 3.67 23.06 11.39
CA GLU A 194 3.76 21.60 11.24
C GLU A 194 2.41 20.90 11.49
N ARG A 195 1.55 21.46 12.35
CA ARG A 195 0.18 20.93 12.60
C ARG A 195 -0.77 21.13 11.43
N PHE A 196 -0.49 22.09 10.55
CA PHE A 196 -1.35 22.38 9.40
C PHE A 196 -1.11 21.34 8.30
N ILE A 197 -1.63 20.13 8.51
CA ILE A 197 -1.50 19.00 7.59
C ILE A 197 -2.65 19.02 6.59
N SER A 198 -2.31 19.10 5.30
CA SER A 198 -3.24 19.19 4.19
C SER A 198 -2.90 18.25 3.03
N SER A 199 -3.91 17.91 2.24
CA SER A 199 -3.80 17.10 1.04
C SER A 199 -3.40 17.95 -0.16
N GLN A 200 -2.49 17.47 -1.01
CA GLN A 200 -2.38 17.96 -2.38
C GLN A 200 -3.35 17.17 -3.29
N PRO A 201 -3.88 17.79 -4.36
CA PRO A 201 -4.67 17.07 -5.36
C PRO A 201 -3.88 15.87 -5.93
N PRO A 202 -4.48 14.67 -6.00
CA PRO A 202 -3.85 13.52 -6.64
C PRO A 202 -3.49 13.82 -8.10
N ARG A 203 -2.37 13.27 -8.57
CA ARG A 203 -1.87 13.47 -9.94
C ARG A 203 -1.78 12.12 -10.64
N VAL A 204 -2.35 12.03 -11.84
CA VAL A 204 -2.13 10.89 -12.72
C VAL A 204 -0.68 10.93 -13.23
N ARG A 205 0.04 9.82 -13.06
CA ARG A 205 1.39 9.65 -13.59
C ARG A 205 1.44 8.77 -14.83
N GLY A 206 0.46 7.88 -14.96
CA GLY A 206 0.32 7.04 -16.13
C GLY A 206 -0.93 6.18 -16.05
N GLY A 207 -1.22 5.53 -17.15
CA GLY A 207 -2.33 4.60 -17.29
C GLY A 207 -1.92 3.38 -18.09
N MET A 208 -2.61 2.26 -17.86
CA MET A 208 -2.46 1.05 -18.65
C MET A 208 -3.83 0.39 -18.84
N VAL A 209 -4.02 -0.28 -19.97
CA VAL A 209 -5.15 -1.17 -20.20
C VAL A 209 -4.69 -2.59 -19.90
N VAL A 210 -5.48 -3.31 -19.12
CA VAL A 210 -5.22 -4.69 -18.72
C VAL A 210 -6.19 -5.61 -19.45
N ILE A 211 -5.62 -6.59 -20.14
CA ILE A 211 -6.33 -7.68 -20.80
C ILE A 211 -6.29 -8.89 -19.86
N PRO A 212 -7.44 -9.38 -19.36
CA PRO A 212 -7.46 -10.60 -18.58
C PRO A 212 -7.19 -11.82 -19.48
N ARG A 213 -6.58 -12.86 -18.91
CA ARG A 213 -6.29 -14.11 -19.61
C ARG A 213 -7.55 -14.77 -20.19
N GLY A 214 -8.66 -14.74 -19.45
CA GLY A 214 -9.93 -15.33 -19.88
C GLY A 214 -10.43 -14.77 -21.21
N LEU A 215 -10.30 -13.46 -21.42
CA LEU A 215 -10.65 -12.79 -22.69
C LEU A 215 -9.77 -13.27 -23.85
N LEU A 216 -8.46 -13.42 -23.64
CA LEU A 216 -7.54 -13.93 -24.68
C LEU A 216 -7.86 -15.38 -25.06
N ASP A 217 -8.16 -16.22 -24.06
CA ASP A 217 -8.51 -17.62 -24.30
C ASP A 217 -9.87 -17.73 -25.02
N ALA A 218 -10.84 -16.89 -24.69
CA ALA A 218 -12.11 -16.80 -25.43
C ALA A 218 -11.92 -16.40 -26.90
N ARG A 219 -11.03 -15.44 -27.18
CA ARG A 219 -10.68 -15.05 -28.56
C ARG A 219 -9.97 -16.19 -29.30
N ARG A 220 -9.08 -16.94 -28.65
CA ARG A 220 -8.39 -18.10 -29.25
C ARG A 220 -9.34 -19.27 -29.54
N ALA A 221 -10.32 -19.53 -28.68
CA ALA A 221 -11.29 -20.61 -28.86
C ALA A 221 -12.20 -20.43 -30.10
N THR A 222 -12.25 -19.23 -30.70
CA THR A 222 -12.92 -18.98 -31.98
C THR A 222 -12.09 -19.38 -33.22
N THR A 223 -10.86 -19.88 -33.02
CA THR A 223 -9.94 -20.42 -34.06
C THR A 223 -9.86 -21.97 -33.93
N PRO A 224 -9.71 -22.77 -35.01
CA PRO A 224 -9.91 -24.23 -34.96
C PRO A 224 -8.98 -24.96 -33.97
N PRO A 225 -9.42 -26.08 -33.37
CA PRO A 225 -8.85 -26.58 -32.12
C PRO A 225 -7.50 -27.26 -32.31
N GLY A 226 -6.51 -26.78 -31.55
CA GLY A 226 -5.24 -27.45 -31.29
C GLY A 226 -4.96 -27.46 -29.77
N VAL A 227 -5.07 -28.65 -29.17
CA VAL A 227 -4.75 -29.01 -27.77
C VAL A 227 -5.74 -28.50 -26.70
N PRO A 228 -6.42 -29.39 -25.95
CA PRO A 228 -7.26 -28.99 -24.82
C PRO A 228 -6.38 -28.41 -23.70
N SER A 229 -6.58 -27.14 -23.37
CA SER A 229 -6.02 -26.56 -22.16
C SER A 229 -6.85 -27.07 -20.97
N HIS A 230 -6.19 -27.75 -20.03
CA HIS A 230 -6.79 -28.29 -18.79
C HIS A 230 -7.24 -27.20 -17.78
N PHE A 231 -7.49 -25.97 -18.23
CA PHE A 231 -7.86 -24.82 -17.39
C PHE A 231 -9.17 -24.14 -17.78
N ALA A 232 -9.92 -24.68 -18.74
CA ALA A 232 -11.27 -24.23 -19.06
C ALA A 232 -12.29 -24.80 -18.05
N GLU A 233 -12.08 -24.54 -16.76
CA GLU A 233 -13.15 -24.72 -15.77
C GLU A 233 -14.08 -23.51 -15.82
N ASP A 234 -15.38 -23.76 -15.67
CA ASP A 234 -16.42 -22.75 -15.59
C ASP A 234 -16.04 -21.67 -14.54
N PRO A 235 -15.96 -20.37 -14.91
CA PRO A 235 -15.67 -19.29 -13.97
C PRO A 235 -16.56 -19.31 -12.72
N ALA A 236 -17.81 -19.76 -12.83
CA ALA A 236 -18.71 -19.91 -11.69
C ALA A 236 -18.25 -21.03 -10.73
N ALA A 237 -17.79 -22.16 -11.26
CA ALA A 237 -17.26 -23.26 -10.46
C ALA A 237 -15.97 -22.86 -9.73
N ARG A 238 -15.07 -22.14 -10.39
CA ARG A 238 -13.84 -21.62 -9.77
C ARG A 238 -14.12 -20.63 -8.65
N ARG A 239 -15.08 -19.72 -8.84
CA ARG A 239 -15.50 -18.79 -7.79
C ARG A 239 -16.11 -19.51 -6.59
N ALA A 240 -16.89 -20.57 -6.83
CA ALA A 240 -17.43 -21.40 -5.74
C ALA A 240 -16.32 -22.08 -4.94
N ILE A 241 -15.27 -22.57 -5.62
CA ILE A 241 -14.07 -23.15 -4.99
C ILE A 241 -13.35 -22.11 -4.12
N GLU A 242 -13.12 -20.90 -4.64
CA GLU A 242 -12.44 -19.82 -3.90
C GLU A 242 -13.23 -19.43 -2.65
N LEU A 243 -14.56 -19.25 -2.76
CA LEU A 243 -15.43 -18.92 -1.62
C LEU A 243 -15.44 -20.03 -0.56
N ALA A 244 -15.55 -21.29 -0.98
CA ALA A 244 -15.55 -22.43 -0.06
C ALA A 244 -14.21 -22.55 0.68
N ALA A 245 -13.09 -22.30 -0.01
CA ALA A 245 -11.76 -22.27 0.60
C ALA A 245 -11.60 -21.13 1.61
N MET A 246 -12.06 -19.92 1.26
CA MET A 246 -12.05 -18.75 2.15
C MET A 246 -12.84 -19.03 3.43
N GLU A 247 -14.06 -19.55 3.32
CA GLU A 247 -14.88 -19.89 4.49
C GLU A 247 -14.23 -20.96 5.38
N ALA A 248 -13.62 -21.99 4.79
CA ALA A 248 -12.92 -23.02 5.55
C ALA A 248 -11.75 -22.45 6.36
N VAL A 249 -10.99 -21.51 5.79
CA VAL A 249 -9.87 -20.84 6.48
C VAL A 249 -10.37 -19.90 7.57
N MET A 250 -11.39 -19.08 7.28
CA MET A 250 -12.01 -18.19 8.27
C MET A 250 -12.57 -19.00 9.46
N ALA A 251 -13.21 -20.14 9.21
CA ALA A 251 -13.71 -21.02 10.25
C ALA A 251 -12.58 -21.65 11.08
N ALA A 252 -11.50 -22.10 10.43
CA ALA A 252 -10.34 -22.65 11.13
C ALA A 252 -9.67 -21.61 12.04
N GLU A 253 -9.46 -20.38 11.57
CA GLU A 253 -8.85 -19.32 12.38
C GLU A 253 -9.75 -18.91 13.56
N ARG A 254 -11.07 -18.84 13.37
CA ARG A 254 -12.01 -18.63 14.49
C ARG A 254 -11.96 -19.76 15.52
N ALA A 255 -11.82 -21.01 15.08
CA ALA A 255 -11.70 -22.17 15.97
C ALA A 255 -10.40 -22.14 16.80
N LEU A 256 -9.33 -21.55 16.28
CA LEU A 256 -8.09 -21.29 17.02
C LEU A 256 -8.23 -20.15 18.04
N GLY A 257 -9.33 -19.40 18.00
CA GLY A 257 -9.57 -18.22 18.84
C GLY A 257 -9.02 -16.93 18.26
N ASN A 258 -8.70 -16.91 16.96
CA ASN A 258 -8.28 -15.70 16.25
C ASN A 258 -9.49 -14.93 15.71
N GLU A 259 -9.25 -13.69 15.31
CA GLU A 259 -10.24 -12.77 14.74
C GLU A 259 -9.90 -12.50 13.25
N PRO A 260 -10.33 -13.39 12.33
CA PRO A 260 -10.03 -13.25 10.91
C PRO A 260 -10.97 -12.26 10.21
N THR A 261 -10.40 -11.44 9.35
CA THR A 261 -11.08 -10.44 8.50
C THR A 261 -10.70 -10.66 7.05
N ASP A 262 -11.70 -10.72 6.17
CA ASP A 262 -11.48 -10.76 4.72
C ASP A 262 -10.97 -9.40 4.22
N VAL A 263 -9.79 -9.43 3.61
CA VAL A 263 -9.12 -8.28 2.99
C VAL A 263 -8.73 -8.53 1.53
N SER A 264 -9.22 -9.62 0.93
CA SER A 264 -8.92 -10.04 -0.45
C SER A 264 -9.19 -8.92 -1.47
N THR A 265 -10.31 -8.20 -1.28
CA THR A 265 -10.71 -7.05 -2.11
C THR A 265 -9.73 -5.87 -2.06
N GLN A 266 -8.85 -5.82 -1.06
CA GLN A 266 -7.85 -4.76 -0.93
C GLN A 266 -6.61 -5.01 -1.81
N LYS A 267 -6.42 -6.22 -2.34
CA LYS A 267 -5.31 -6.59 -3.24
C LYS A 267 -3.93 -6.22 -2.67
N ILE A 268 -3.67 -6.70 -1.45
CA ILE A 268 -2.45 -6.41 -0.67
C ILE A 268 -1.47 -7.60 -0.59
N GLY A 269 -1.71 -8.65 -1.36
CA GLY A 269 -0.87 -9.85 -1.46
C GLY A 269 -1.19 -10.96 -0.45
N TYR A 270 -2.35 -10.87 0.22
CA TYR A 270 -2.96 -11.91 1.04
C TYR A 270 -4.47 -11.66 1.14
N ASP A 271 -5.25 -12.70 1.43
CA ASP A 271 -6.72 -12.65 1.43
C ASP A 271 -7.33 -12.39 2.80
N ILE A 272 -6.71 -12.89 3.88
CA ILE A 272 -7.25 -12.82 5.23
C ILE A 272 -6.21 -12.20 6.18
N ALA A 273 -6.64 -11.16 6.90
CA ALA A 273 -5.91 -10.62 8.05
C ALA A 273 -6.49 -11.25 9.32
N SER A 274 -5.72 -12.09 10.01
CA SER A 274 -6.18 -12.80 11.21
C SER A 274 -5.43 -12.34 12.45
N TYR A 275 -6.12 -11.67 13.37
CA TYR A 275 -5.53 -11.19 14.62
C TYR A 275 -5.59 -12.29 15.68
N ASP A 276 -4.45 -12.65 16.25
CA ASP A 276 -4.36 -13.54 17.41
C ASP A 276 -4.34 -12.69 18.68
N PRO A 277 -5.43 -12.68 19.48
CA PRO A 277 -5.51 -11.87 20.70
C PRO A 277 -4.64 -12.40 21.84
N ARG A 278 -4.23 -13.69 21.81
CA ARG A 278 -3.39 -14.30 22.86
C ARG A 278 -1.93 -13.89 22.71
N ALA A 279 -1.42 -13.95 21.48
CA ALA A 279 -0.05 -13.56 21.18
C ALA A 279 0.09 -12.09 20.75
N GLY A 280 -1.03 -11.38 20.53
CA GLY A 280 -1.05 -9.97 20.15
C GLY A 280 -0.43 -9.70 18.78
N HIS A 281 -0.49 -10.66 17.87
CA HIS A 281 0.14 -10.58 16.55
C HIS A 281 -0.88 -10.77 15.42
N LEU A 282 -0.56 -10.19 14.26
CA LEU A 282 -1.39 -10.28 13.06
C LEU A 282 -0.78 -11.32 12.09
N ARG A 283 -1.62 -12.19 11.56
CA ARG A 283 -1.28 -13.22 10.56
C ARG A 283 -1.82 -12.80 9.20
N PHE A 284 -1.02 -12.99 8.16
CA PHE A 284 -1.37 -12.68 6.76
C PHE A 284 -1.56 -13.99 6.02
N ILE A 285 -2.80 -14.30 5.65
CA ILE A 285 -3.15 -15.60 5.11
C ILE A 285 -3.61 -15.47 3.65
N GLU A 286 -2.87 -16.10 2.75
CA GLU A 286 -3.21 -16.25 1.33
C GLU A 286 -3.92 -17.59 1.13
N VAL A 287 -5.08 -17.61 0.48
CA VAL A 287 -5.93 -18.81 0.38
C VAL A 287 -5.92 -19.37 -1.04
N LYS A 288 -5.51 -20.63 -1.19
CA LYS A 288 -5.52 -21.34 -2.47
C LYS A 288 -6.40 -22.58 -2.38
N GLY A 289 -7.64 -22.45 -2.86
CA GLY A 289 -8.57 -23.56 -3.05
C GLY A 289 -8.24 -24.37 -4.31
N ARG A 290 -8.21 -25.70 -4.21
CA ARG A 290 -7.98 -26.59 -5.37
C ARG A 290 -8.87 -27.82 -5.30
N ILE A 291 -9.45 -28.21 -6.43
CA ILE A 291 -10.11 -29.51 -6.55
C ILE A 291 -9.12 -30.65 -6.30
N ASP A 292 -9.63 -31.75 -5.76
CA ASP A 292 -8.82 -32.94 -5.54
C ASP A 292 -8.23 -33.46 -6.85
N GLY A 293 -6.95 -33.80 -6.83
CA GLY A 293 -6.18 -34.20 -8.03
C GLY A 293 -5.44 -33.07 -8.76
N ALA A 294 -5.58 -31.80 -8.37
CA ALA A 294 -4.72 -30.73 -8.92
C ALA A 294 -3.25 -30.92 -8.51
N ASP A 295 -2.31 -30.82 -9.46
CA ASP A 295 -0.88 -31.00 -9.16
C ASP A 295 -0.15 -29.71 -8.80
N THR A 296 -0.76 -28.54 -9.02
CA THR A 296 -0.08 -27.25 -8.89
C THR A 296 -0.96 -26.13 -8.34
N VAL A 297 -0.29 -25.13 -7.74
CA VAL A 297 -0.88 -23.87 -7.30
C VAL A 297 -0.10 -22.73 -7.93
N MET A 298 -0.81 -21.68 -8.35
CA MET A 298 -0.20 -20.49 -8.92
C MET A 298 -0.22 -19.40 -7.85
N LEU A 299 0.94 -18.77 -7.62
CA LEU A 299 1.10 -17.65 -6.70
C LEU A 299 1.54 -16.42 -7.50
N THR A 300 0.94 -15.28 -7.21
CA THR A 300 1.31 -14.03 -7.87
C THR A 300 2.66 -13.53 -7.36
N ARG A 301 3.34 -12.70 -8.17
CA ARG A 301 4.59 -12.05 -7.76
C ARG A 301 4.40 -11.26 -6.46
N GLN A 302 3.28 -10.57 -6.33
CA GLN A 302 2.94 -9.81 -5.13
C GLN A 302 2.82 -10.71 -3.89
N GLU A 303 2.11 -11.84 -3.97
CA GLU A 303 1.98 -12.81 -2.86
C GLU A 303 3.34 -13.31 -2.37
N ILE A 304 4.23 -13.66 -3.31
CA ILE A 304 5.58 -14.15 -2.98
C ILE A 304 6.40 -13.04 -2.29
N ILE A 305 6.37 -11.81 -2.81
CA ILE A 305 7.06 -10.66 -2.20
C ILE A 305 6.52 -10.37 -0.80
N THR A 306 5.21 -10.42 -0.62
CA THR A 306 4.59 -10.24 0.70
C THR A 306 5.07 -11.31 1.69
N SER A 307 5.19 -12.57 1.25
CA SER A 307 5.75 -13.65 2.08
C SER A 307 7.22 -13.43 2.46
N LEU A 308 8.01 -12.78 1.59
CA LEU A 308 9.43 -12.47 1.84
C LEU A 308 9.61 -11.29 2.81
N HIS A 309 8.73 -10.29 2.76
CA HIS A 309 8.81 -9.11 3.62
C HIS A 309 8.41 -9.40 5.07
N GLU A 310 7.38 -10.23 5.27
CA GLU A 310 6.81 -10.52 6.59
C GLU A 310 6.70 -12.04 6.84
N PRO A 311 7.80 -12.81 6.72
CA PRO A 311 7.76 -14.27 6.73
C PRO A 311 7.23 -14.83 8.06
N GLY A 312 7.47 -14.15 9.18
CA GLY A 312 6.96 -14.56 10.48
C GLY A 312 5.43 -14.45 10.63
N LYS A 313 4.76 -13.69 9.76
CA LYS A 313 3.31 -13.49 9.78
C LYS A 313 2.60 -14.20 8.64
N TYR A 314 3.31 -14.51 7.55
CA TYR A 314 2.73 -15.02 6.32
C TYR A 314 2.41 -16.51 6.38
N ILE A 315 1.22 -16.86 5.88
CA ILE A 315 0.70 -18.23 5.80
C ILE A 315 0.06 -18.41 4.43
N LEU A 316 0.51 -19.42 3.69
CA LEU A 316 -0.23 -19.95 2.55
C LEU A 316 -1.16 -21.06 3.03
N ALA A 317 -2.47 -20.80 2.98
CA ALA A 317 -3.52 -21.76 3.32
C ALA A 317 -3.98 -22.51 2.07
N ILE A 318 -3.71 -23.81 2.05
CA ILE A 318 -4.12 -24.70 0.96
C ILE A 318 -5.38 -25.42 1.39
N VAL A 319 -6.44 -25.33 0.58
CA VAL A 319 -7.71 -26.00 0.83
C VAL A 319 -8.01 -26.93 -0.33
N GLN A 320 -8.06 -28.23 -0.06
CA GLN A 320 -8.50 -29.22 -1.06
C GLN A 320 -10.03 -29.30 -1.03
N ILE A 321 -10.64 -29.34 -2.21
CA ILE A 321 -12.09 -29.44 -2.38
C ILE A 321 -12.41 -30.79 -3.03
N SER A 322 -13.19 -31.60 -2.32
CA SER A 322 -13.63 -32.93 -2.73
C SER A 322 -15.16 -32.97 -2.70
N ASP A 323 -15.79 -33.45 -3.76
CA ASP A 323 -17.26 -33.59 -3.86
C ASP A 323 -18.05 -32.31 -3.55
N GLY A 324 -17.48 -31.14 -3.85
CA GLY A 324 -18.09 -29.83 -3.58
C GLY A 324 -17.94 -29.33 -2.13
N TYR A 325 -17.21 -30.05 -1.27
CA TYR A 325 -16.95 -29.68 0.11
C TYR A 325 -15.48 -29.33 0.33
N ALA A 326 -15.23 -28.27 1.09
CA ALA A 326 -13.88 -27.87 1.49
C ALA A 326 -13.36 -28.75 2.63
N ASN A 327 -12.20 -29.38 2.43
CA ASN A 327 -11.48 -30.09 3.48
C ASN A 327 -10.83 -29.12 4.47
N GLN A 328 -10.29 -29.65 5.57
CA GLN A 328 -9.55 -28.83 6.52
C GLN A 328 -8.34 -28.15 5.85
N PRO A 329 -8.12 -26.84 6.08
CA PRO A 329 -7.00 -26.14 5.49
C PRO A 329 -5.67 -26.70 6.00
N ARG A 330 -4.63 -26.60 5.16
CA ARG A 330 -3.24 -26.93 5.50
C ARG A 330 -2.36 -25.70 5.32
N TYR A 331 -1.55 -25.38 6.31
CA TYR A 331 -0.80 -24.12 6.38
C TYR A 331 0.68 -24.33 6.08
N VAL A 332 1.15 -23.66 5.03
CA VAL A 332 2.59 -23.48 4.77
C VAL A 332 2.98 -22.11 5.35
N ARG A 333 3.86 -22.10 6.34
CA ARG A 333 4.28 -20.87 7.03
C ARG A 333 5.62 -20.37 6.51
N GLY A 334 5.84 -19.07 6.61
CA GLY A 334 7.13 -18.48 6.26
C GLY A 334 7.22 -17.98 4.81
N ALA A 335 8.45 -17.67 4.41
CA ALA A 335 8.76 -17.29 3.05
C ALA A 335 8.49 -18.46 2.08
N LEU A 336 7.83 -18.17 0.97
CA LEU A 336 7.53 -19.16 -0.07
C LEU A 336 8.68 -19.37 -1.07
N SER A 337 9.65 -18.45 -1.07
CA SER A 337 10.83 -18.46 -1.92
C SER A 337 12.04 -17.97 -1.12
N ASP A 338 13.25 -18.27 -1.58
CA ASP A 338 14.49 -17.75 -0.97
C ASP A 338 14.92 -16.40 -1.56
N HIS A 339 14.35 -16.03 -2.70
CA HIS A 339 14.63 -14.77 -3.39
C HIS A 339 13.37 -14.18 -4.03
N GLU A 340 13.41 -12.88 -4.31
CA GLU A 340 12.37 -12.20 -5.08
C GLU A 340 12.27 -12.80 -6.50
N PRO A 341 11.06 -12.98 -7.06
CA PRO A 341 10.91 -13.36 -8.46
C PRO A 341 11.56 -12.36 -9.41
N ALA A 342 12.15 -12.86 -10.50
CA ALA A 342 12.65 -12.02 -11.58
C ALA A 342 11.54 -11.10 -12.12
N PHE A 343 11.92 -9.99 -12.75
CA PHE A 343 10.95 -8.99 -13.21
C PHE A 343 10.02 -9.53 -14.30
N GLU A 344 10.50 -10.50 -15.11
CA GLU A 344 9.71 -11.20 -16.12
C GLU A 344 8.65 -12.17 -15.53
N HIS A 345 8.72 -12.51 -14.25
CA HIS A 345 7.79 -13.45 -13.62
C HIS A 345 6.65 -12.72 -12.91
N THR A 346 5.47 -12.72 -13.50
CA THR A 346 4.24 -12.13 -12.93
C THR A 346 3.51 -13.07 -11.97
N ALA A 347 3.64 -14.37 -12.21
CA ALA A 347 3.16 -15.44 -11.35
C ALA A 347 4.09 -16.65 -11.47
N ILE A 348 4.15 -17.46 -10.41
CA ILE A 348 4.97 -18.67 -10.36
C ILE A 348 4.09 -19.86 -10.00
N GLN A 349 4.27 -20.96 -10.73
CA GLN A 349 3.61 -22.23 -10.47
C GLN A 349 4.43 -23.06 -9.49
N PHE A 350 3.79 -23.48 -8.40
CA PHE A 350 4.36 -24.35 -7.37
C PHE A 350 3.75 -25.75 -7.47
N ASN A 351 4.58 -26.76 -7.21
CA ASN A 351 4.11 -28.13 -7.09
C ASN A 351 3.33 -28.32 -5.77
N LEU A 352 2.06 -28.72 -5.86
CA LEU A 352 1.17 -28.81 -4.71
C LEU A 352 1.63 -29.87 -3.71
N LYS A 353 2.11 -31.02 -4.18
CA LYS A 353 2.58 -32.11 -3.32
C LYS A 353 3.76 -31.66 -2.46
N ARG A 354 4.74 -30.96 -3.05
CA ARG A 354 5.89 -30.37 -2.34
C ARG A 354 5.47 -29.33 -1.30
N LEU A 355 4.44 -28.52 -1.59
CA LEU A 355 3.91 -27.56 -0.62
C LEU A 355 3.24 -28.28 0.56
N LEU A 356 2.43 -29.30 0.28
CA LEU A 356 1.73 -30.09 1.30
C LEU A 356 2.67 -30.89 2.20
N GLU A 357 3.83 -31.34 1.71
CA GLU A 357 4.89 -31.96 2.52
C GLU A 357 5.41 -31.04 3.63
N ARG A 358 5.39 -29.72 3.41
CA ARG A 358 5.82 -28.70 4.36
C ARG A 358 4.65 -28.07 5.12
N ALA A 359 3.42 -28.46 4.82
CA ALA A 359 2.23 -27.86 5.38
C ALA A 359 1.84 -28.52 6.70
N GLU A 360 1.40 -27.72 7.65
CA GLU A 360 0.97 -28.16 8.98
C GLU A 360 -0.56 -28.05 9.11
N VAL A 361 -1.12 -28.68 10.14
CA VAL A 361 -2.51 -28.43 10.54
C VAL A 361 -2.58 -27.04 11.20
N PRO A 362 -3.66 -26.26 10.98
CA PRO A 362 -3.84 -24.96 11.62
C PRO A 362 -3.63 -25.06 13.14
N ALA A 363 -2.79 -24.16 13.65
CA ALA A 363 -2.42 -24.03 15.04
C ALA A 363 -2.17 -22.55 15.40
#